data_AF-A0A660NG73-F1
#
_entry.id   AF-A0A660NG73-F1
#
_cell.length_a   1.000
_cell.length_b   1.000
_cell.length_c   1.000
_cell.angle_alpha   90.00
_cell.angle_beta   90.00
_cell.angle_gamma   90.00
#
_symmetry.space_group_name_H-M   'P 1'
#
loop_
_entity.id
_entity.type
_entity.pdbx_description
1 polymer ?
#
loop_
_entity_poly.entity_id
_entity_poly.type
_entity_poly.pdbx_seq_one_letter_code
_entity_poly.pdbx_strand_id
1 'polypeptide(L)'
;AGTTGEVVRDAPHTERTLDYVGTWLHWLYMFRGGSFDAWWPTIIIWLATIGVLVALTGSIVGILRWRFSRPYRSGSRSPFQPGVMRWHHIVGLFFALTTLTWIFSGLMSMRPWGLFKSPHAALETESISSLQLDPAQAPMIPHVLLESAHRDGLGDVRELQWRTILGKPTVLALGATGTPHVLDAITGKPTRVEARDLTAALNALTPDHPPRIEQLKEYDFYYYTRADHTMMGGGDPQPLPFWRVQFDDPDQTWVQLDPATGTVLNTLNQHKRVERWLFFLMHSWDLVPLLHRRPLWDIIMLVLAVGGLALSATGIWIGTKRLGIKTRRRKLLNRKDQAAQ
;
A
#
# COMPACT_ATOMS: atom_id res chain seq x y z
N ALA A 1 -12.17 20.42 -10.48
CA ALA A 1 -11.39 21.06 -11.55
C ALA A 1 -10.21 21.76 -10.89
N GLY A 2 -8.99 21.56 -11.40
CA GLY A 2 -7.77 22.11 -10.79
C GLY A 2 -7.68 23.62 -11.03
N THR A 3 -7.64 24.40 -9.94
CA THR A 3 -7.47 25.85 -9.97
C THR A 3 -6.00 26.27 -10.08
N THR A 4 -5.08 25.35 -9.80
CA THR A 4 -3.64 25.62 -9.67
C THR A 4 -2.82 25.29 -10.93
N GLY A 5 -3.40 24.58 -11.90
CA GLY A 5 -2.65 24.04 -13.05
C GLY A 5 -1.65 22.93 -12.68
N GLU A 6 -1.63 22.51 -11.42
CA GLU A 6 -0.80 21.43 -10.91
C GLU A 6 -1.16 20.11 -11.59
N VAL A 7 -0.13 19.35 -11.99
CA VAL A 7 -0.31 18.01 -12.53
C VAL A 7 -0.63 17.07 -11.37
N VAL A 8 -1.91 16.91 -11.08
CA VAL A 8 -2.37 16.03 -9.99
C VAL A 8 -2.35 14.56 -10.39
N ARG A 9 -2.49 14.25 -11.69
CA ARG A 9 -2.49 12.88 -12.19
C ARG A 9 -2.25 12.81 -13.70
N ASP A 10 -1.27 12.01 -14.12
CA ASP A 10 -1.20 11.46 -15.47
C ASP A 10 -1.94 10.11 -15.50
N ALA A 11 -2.76 9.90 -16.53
CA ALA A 11 -3.57 8.68 -16.64
C ALA A 11 -3.86 8.36 -18.13
N PRO A 12 -2.89 7.76 -18.84
CA PRO A 12 -3.07 7.31 -20.21
C PRO A 12 -4.29 6.39 -20.37
N HIS A 13 -4.82 6.32 -21.59
CA HIS A 13 -6.01 5.50 -21.90
C HIS A 13 -5.83 4.03 -21.51
N THR A 14 -4.65 3.47 -21.73
CA THR A 14 -4.31 2.08 -21.38
C THR A 14 -4.38 1.84 -19.88
N GLU A 15 -3.76 2.71 -19.09
CA GLU A 15 -3.79 2.63 -17.62
C GLU A 15 -5.22 2.76 -17.10
N ARG A 16 -5.98 3.74 -17.58
CA ARG A 16 -7.40 3.89 -17.20
C ARG A 16 -8.23 2.65 -17.52
N THR A 17 -8.00 2.04 -18.67
CA THR A 17 -8.74 0.83 -19.08
C THR A 17 -8.39 -0.36 -18.19
N LEU A 18 -7.10 -0.56 -17.90
CA LEU A 18 -6.65 -1.62 -17.01
C LEU A 18 -7.09 -1.38 -15.56
N ASP A 19 -7.17 -0.13 -15.13
CA ASP A 19 -7.63 0.26 -13.79
C ASP A 19 -9.09 -0.16 -13.55
N TYR A 20 -9.94 -0.11 -14.59
CA TYR A 20 -11.33 -0.59 -14.48
C TYR A 20 -11.41 -2.09 -14.16
N VAL A 21 -10.63 -2.92 -14.84
CA VAL A 21 -10.63 -4.38 -14.62
C VAL A 21 -9.75 -4.82 -13.45
N GLY A 22 -8.85 -3.94 -13.00
CA GLY A 22 -7.97 -4.12 -11.85
C GLY A 22 -8.52 -3.42 -10.61
N THR A 23 -7.97 -2.25 -10.29
CA THR A 23 -8.20 -1.52 -9.03
C THR A 23 -9.68 -1.25 -8.76
N TRP A 24 -10.46 -0.83 -9.76
CA TRP A 24 -11.88 -0.51 -9.57
C TRP A 24 -12.70 -1.73 -9.15
N LEU A 25 -12.49 -2.88 -9.77
CA LEU A 25 -13.16 -4.12 -9.37
C LEU A 25 -12.60 -4.66 -8.06
N HIS A 26 -11.29 -4.58 -7.85
CA HIS A 26 -10.63 -5.12 -6.66
C HIS A 26 -10.99 -4.35 -5.39
N TRP A 27 -10.95 -3.02 -5.46
CA TRP A 27 -11.29 -2.11 -4.36
C TRP A 27 -12.74 -1.65 -4.40
N LEU A 28 -13.54 -2.17 -5.31
CA LEU A 28 -14.95 -1.83 -5.44
C LEU A 28 -15.26 -0.33 -5.50
N TYR A 29 -14.46 0.45 -6.25
CA TYR A 29 -14.55 1.91 -6.29
C TYR A 29 -15.87 2.47 -6.84
N MET A 30 -16.74 1.64 -7.43
CA MET A 30 -18.10 2.07 -7.76
C MET A 30 -18.95 2.46 -6.54
N PHE A 31 -18.56 2.01 -5.33
CA PHE A 31 -19.19 2.43 -4.07
C PHE A 31 -18.43 3.56 -3.38
N ARG A 32 -17.27 3.97 -3.91
CA ARG A 32 -16.45 5.05 -3.38
C ARG A 32 -16.91 6.37 -4.01
N GLY A 33 -17.11 7.39 -3.18
CA GLY A 33 -17.74 8.65 -3.55
C GLY A 33 -19.28 8.59 -3.58
N GLY A 34 -19.92 9.75 -3.43
CA GLY A 34 -21.38 9.87 -3.43
C GLY A 34 -22.05 9.23 -2.22
N SER A 35 -23.28 8.73 -2.40
CA SER A 35 -24.15 8.29 -1.29
C SER A 35 -23.72 6.98 -0.60
N PHE A 36 -22.86 6.17 -1.23
CA PHE A 36 -22.42 4.87 -0.68
C PHE A 36 -21.03 4.92 -0.03
N ASP A 37 -20.34 6.07 -0.06
CA ASP A 37 -18.96 6.20 0.39
C ASP A 37 -18.76 5.76 1.85
N ALA A 38 -19.72 6.11 2.72
CA ALA A 38 -19.71 5.69 4.12
C ALA A 38 -19.79 4.16 4.33
N TRP A 39 -20.37 3.43 3.37
CA TRP A 39 -20.53 1.97 3.43
C TRP A 39 -19.38 1.22 2.76
N TRP A 40 -18.62 1.89 1.88
CA TRP A 40 -17.55 1.29 1.10
C TRP A 40 -16.52 0.51 1.96
N PRO A 41 -15.97 1.06 3.08
CA PRO A 41 -15.04 0.30 3.91
C PRO A 41 -15.68 -0.96 4.50
N THR A 42 -16.92 -0.84 4.99
CA THR A 42 -17.69 -1.93 5.59
C THR A 42 -17.94 -3.06 4.60
N ILE A 43 -18.30 -2.73 3.35
CA ILE A 43 -18.52 -3.70 2.28
C ILE A 43 -17.25 -4.51 2.02
N ILE A 44 -16.11 -3.84 1.86
CA ILE A 44 -14.82 -4.51 1.61
C ILE A 44 -14.42 -5.38 2.79
N ILE A 45 -14.49 -4.86 4.02
CA ILE A 45 -14.12 -5.59 5.23
C ILE A 45 -14.91 -6.90 5.34
N TRP A 46 -16.22 -6.86 5.15
CA TRP A 46 -17.05 -8.06 5.21
C TRP A 46 -16.81 -9.02 4.04
N LEU A 47 -16.66 -8.53 2.82
CA LEU A 47 -16.34 -9.37 1.66
C LEU A 47 -15.00 -10.08 1.83
N ALA A 48 -13.97 -9.36 2.27
CA ALA A 48 -12.65 -9.93 2.52
C ALA A 48 -12.69 -10.92 3.71
N THR A 49 -13.41 -10.61 4.79
CA THR A 49 -13.61 -11.52 5.93
C THR A 49 -14.27 -12.83 5.49
N ILE A 50 -15.35 -12.76 4.72
CA ILE A 50 -16.01 -13.94 4.15
C ILE A 50 -15.04 -14.68 3.21
N GLY A 51 -14.27 -13.95 2.40
CA GLY A 51 -13.24 -14.51 1.53
C GLY A 51 -12.19 -15.32 2.30
N VAL A 52 -11.68 -14.81 3.41
CA VAL A 52 -10.75 -15.52 4.30
C VAL A 52 -11.39 -16.81 4.83
N LEU A 53 -12.63 -16.74 5.33
CA LEU A 53 -13.34 -17.92 5.86
C LEU A 53 -13.57 -18.99 4.78
N VAL A 54 -13.96 -18.57 3.57
CA VAL A 54 -14.16 -19.48 2.42
C VAL A 54 -12.83 -20.11 1.99
N ALA A 55 -11.76 -19.33 1.89
CA ALA A 55 -10.44 -19.85 1.55
C ALA A 55 -9.92 -20.82 2.63
N LEU A 56 -10.16 -20.52 3.92
CA LEU A 56 -9.71 -21.33 5.04
C LEU A 56 -10.44 -22.67 5.06
N THR A 57 -11.77 -22.63 5.01
CA THR A 57 -12.61 -23.82 4.98
C THR A 57 -12.34 -24.66 3.72
N GLY A 58 -12.19 -24.02 2.56
CA GLY A 58 -11.81 -24.69 1.31
C GLY A 58 -10.45 -25.39 1.39
N SER A 59 -9.46 -24.75 2.03
CA SER A 59 -8.13 -25.33 2.24
C SER A 59 -8.18 -26.52 3.18
N ILE A 60 -8.87 -26.40 4.32
CA ILE A 60 -9.07 -27.50 5.29
C ILE A 60 -9.75 -28.69 4.61
N VAL A 61 -10.88 -28.45 3.94
CA VAL A 61 -11.60 -29.52 3.23
C VAL A 61 -10.73 -30.13 2.13
N GLY A 62 -9.95 -29.32 1.41
CA GLY A 62 -9.04 -29.80 0.39
C GLY A 62 -7.99 -30.76 0.96
N ILE A 63 -7.37 -30.38 2.07
CA ILE A 63 -6.34 -31.20 2.74
C ILE A 63 -6.96 -32.50 3.26
N LEU A 64 -8.11 -32.42 3.93
CA LEU A 64 -8.84 -33.59 4.43
C LEU A 64 -9.26 -34.55 3.31
N ARG A 65 -9.50 -34.01 2.10
CA ARG A 65 -9.87 -34.80 0.92
C ARG A 65 -8.66 -35.29 0.14
N TRP A 66 -7.46 -34.79 0.41
CA TRP A 66 -6.25 -35.27 -0.25
C TRP A 66 -5.78 -36.59 0.35
N ARG A 67 -5.59 -37.61 -0.50
CA ARG A 67 -5.00 -38.87 -0.05
C ARG A 67 -3.48 -38.83 -0.17
N PHE A 68 -2.80 -38.73 0.96
CA PHE A 68 -1.34 -38.74 1.03
C PHE A 68 -0.72 -40.12 0.76
N SER A 69 -1.32 -41.19 1.30
CA SER A 69 -0.73 -42.53 1.24
C SER A 69 -1.08 -43.31 -0.03
N ARG A 70 -2.37 -43.44 -0.37
CA ARG A 70 -2.83 -44.25 -1.51
C ARG A 70 -3.80 -43.46 -2.40
N PRO A 71 -3.62 -43.45 -3.73
CA PRO A 71 -4.57 -42.81 -4.63
C PRO A 71 -6.01 -43.35 -4.49
N TYR A 72 -6.98 -42.56 -4.96
CA TYR A 72 -8.34 -43.04 -5.20
C TYR A 72 -8.35 -44.08 -6.33
N ARG A 73 -9.48 -44.78 -6.51
CA ARG A 73 -9.68 -45.73 -7.63
C ARG A 73 -9.43 -45.11 -9.01
N SER A 74 -9.53 -43.80 -9.12
CA SER A 74 -9.20 -43.02 -10.33
C SER A 74 -7.70 -42.84 -10.60
N GLY A 75 -6.82 -43.35 -9.72
CA GLY A 75 -5.36 -43.11 -9.80
C GLY A 75 -4.91 -41.72 -9.33
N SER A 76 -5.85 -40.83 -9.01
CA SER A 76 -5.60 -39.48 -8.49
C SER A 76 -5.50 -39.45 -6.96
N ARG A 77 -4.69 -38.56 -6.39
CA ARG A 77 -4.72 -38.24 -4.95
C ARG A 77 -5.87 -37.28 -4.56
N SER A 78 -6.44 -36.60 -5.55
CA SER A 78 -7.71 -35.85 -5.40
C SER A 78 -8.91 -36.78 -5.63
N PRO A 79 -10.01 -36.63 -4.87
CA PRO A 79 -11.22 -37.45 -5.03
C PRO A 79 -12.00 -37.13 -6.30
N PHE A 80 -11.72 -35.99 -6.94
CA PHE A 80 -12.49 -35.52 -8.08
C PHE A 80 -12.02 -36.19 -9.37
N GLN A 81 -12.99 -36.48 -10.24
CA GLN A 81 -12.74 -36.98 -11.59
C GLN A 81 -11.94 -35.95 -12.42
N PRO A 82 -11.22 -36.37 -13.48
CA PRO A 82 -10.57 -35.46 -14.40
C PRO A 82 -11.53 -34.36 -14.88
N GLY A 83 -11.09 -33.10 -14.77
CA GLY A 83 -11.91 -31.93 -15.07
C GLY A 83 -11.63 -30.78 -14.11
N VAL A 84 -12.47 -29.73 -14.20
CA VAL A 84 -12.23 -28.47 -13.49
C VAL A 84 -12.26 -28.62 -11.97
N MET A 85 -13.10 -29.50 -11.40
CA MET A 85 -13.09 -29.75 -9.95
C MET A 85 -11.75 -30.31 -9.45
N ARG A 86 -11.12 -31.19 -10.22
CA ARG A 86 -9.80 -31.73 -9.87
C ARG A 86 -8.74 -30.66 -9.96
N TRP A 87 -8.77 -29.83 -10.99
CA TRP A 87 -7.85 -28.69 -11.13
C TRP A 87 -8.03 -27.66 -10.03
N HIS A 88 -9.27 -27.28 -9.71
CA HIS A 88 -9.57 -26.38 -8.59
C HIS A 88 -9.02 -26.92 -7.27
N HIS A 89 -9.15 -28.22 -7.02
CA HIS A 89 -8.59 -28.86 -5.83
C HIS A 89 -7.06 -28.83 -5.79
N ILE A 90 -6.39 -29.17 -6.90
CA ILE A 90 -4.92 -29.22 -6.96
C ILE A 90 -4.32 -27.81 -6.87
N VAL A 91 -4.80 -26.89 -7.71
CA VAL A 91 -4.35 -25.49 -7.73
C VAL A 91 -4.68 -24.82 -6.40
N GLY A 92 -5.89 -25.05 -5.87
CA GLY A 92 -6.31 -24.54 -4.58
C GLY A 92 -5.43 -25.01 -3.43
N LEU A 93 -5.02 -26.28 -3.41
CA LEU A 93 -4.09 -26.80 -2.41
C LEU A 93 -2.68 -26.23 -2.58
N PHE A 94 -2.19 -26.13 -3.81
CA PHE A 94 -0.84 -25.63 -4.10
C PHE A 94 -0.70 -24.14 -3.73
N PHE A 95 -1.73 -23.32 -4.01
CA PHE A 95 -1.75 -21.89 -3.70
C PHE A 95 -2.57 -21.55 -2.45
N ALA A 96 -2.92 -22.52 -1.60
CA ALA A 96 -3.79 -22.31 -0.44
C ALA A 96 -3.23 -21.25 0.51
N LEU A 97 -1.97 -21.44 0.92
CA LEU A 97 -1.29 -20.53 1.85
C LEU A 97 -1.17 -19.12 1.26
N THR A 98 -0.75 -19.01 0.00
CA THR A 98 -0.65 -17.72 -0.68
C THR A 98 -2.02 -17.04 -0.76
N THR A 99 -3.07 -17.76 -1.17
CA THR A 99 -4.41 -17.18 -1.30
C THR A 99 -4.92 -16.69 0.06
N LEU A 100 -4.74 -17.48 1.10
CA LEU A 100 -5.11 -17.12 2.47
C LEU A 100 -4.37 -15.88 2.96
N THR A 101 -3.04 -15.88 2.83
CA THR A 101 -2.20 -14.76 3.26
C THR A 101 -2.48 -13.50 2.46
N TRP A 102 -2.77 -13.61 1.17
CA TRP A 102 -3.09 -12.48 0.29
C TRP A 102 -4.44 -11.83 0.63
N ILE A 103 -5.51 -12.62 0.80
CA ILE A 103 -6.81 -12.08 1.20
C ILE A 103 -6.76 -11.53 2.63
N PHE A 104 -6.12 -12.25 3.56
CA PHE A 104 -5.99 -11.80 4.94
C PHE A 104 -5.19 -10.50 5.06
N SER A 105 -4.08 -10.38 4.35
CA SER A 105 -3.28 -9.14 4.33
C SER A 105 -4.04 -7.96 3.74
N GLY A 106 -4.82 -8.18 2.68
CA GLY A 106 -5.72 -7.15 2.13
C GLY A 106 -6.86 -6.77 3.09
N LEU A 107 -7.37 -7.71 3.89
CA LEU A 107 -8.29 -7.39 4.98
C LEU A 107 -7.61 -6.50 6.03
N MET A 108 -6.37 -6.82 6.43
CA MET A 108 -5.63 -6.04 7.43
C MET A 108 -5.32 -4.61 6.97
N SER A 109 -5.10 -4.37 5.67
CA SER A 109 -4.90 -3.01 5.15
C SER A 109 -6.13 -2.11 5.27
N MET A 110 -7.33 -2.69 5.37
CA MET A 110 -8.55 -1.95 5.65
C MET A 110 -8.68 -1.55 7.13
N ARG A 111 -7.70 -1.92 7.98
CA ARG A 111 -7.66 -1.68 9.43
C ARG A 111 -9.01 -2.00 10.09
N PRO A 112 -9.50 -3.24 9.92
CA PRO A 112 -10.89 -3.56 10.18
C PRO A 112 -11.18 -3.36 11.66
N TRP A 113 -12.33 -2.74 11.96
CA TRP A 113 -12.79 -2.46 13.33
C TRP A 113 -11.80 -1.66 14.19
N GLY A 114 -10.86 -0.93 13.58
CA GLY A 114 -9.88 -0.12 14.30
C GLY A 114 -8.75 -0.90 14.98
N LEU A 115 -8.48 -2.15 14.56
CA LEU A 115 -7.45 -3.02 15.18
C LEU A 115 -6.04 -2.41 15.28
N PHE A 116 -5.69 -1.44 14.43
CA PHE A 116 -4.37 -0.78 14.41
C PHE A 116 -4.42 0.68 14.89
N LYS A 117 -5.54 1.12 15.45
CA LYS A 117 -5.64 2.49 15.98
C LYS A 117 -4.94 2.54 17.33
N SER A 118 -3.95 3.43 17.44
CA SER A 118 -3.35 3.72 18.74
C SER A 118 -4.36 4.39 19.69
N PRO A 119 -4.39 4.02 20.97
CA PRO A 119 -5.16 4.73 21.98
C PRO A 119 -4.49 6.03 22.43
N HIS A 120 -3.22 6.27 22.06
CA HIS A 120 -2.44 7.43 22.45
C HIS A 120 -2.49 8.54 21.39
N ALA A 121 -2.24 9.78 21.81
CA ALA A 121 -2.11 10.89 20.88
C ALA A 121 -0.89 10.68 19.97
N ALA A 122 -1.02 11.03 18.70
CA ALA A 122 0.11 10.96 17.77
C ALA A 122 1.19 11.98 18.16
N LEU A 123 2.46 11.59 17.99
CA LEU A 123 3.60 12.48 18.18
C LEU A 123 3.49 13.67 17.21
N GLU A 124 3.71 14.89 17.72
CA GLU A 124 3.45 16.14 16.98
C GLU A 124 4.59 16.51 16.02
N THR A 125 4.91 15.60 15.10
CA THR A 125 6.02 15.74 14.14
C THR A 125 5.83 16.87 13.13
N GLU A 126 4.60 17.34 12.95
CA GLU A 126 4.26 18.50 12.11
C GLU A 126 4.91 19.80 12.61
N SER A 127 5.25 19.88 13.91
CA SER A 127 6.03 20.99 14.46
C SER A 127 7.46 21.07 13.91
N ILE A 128 8.00 19.93 13.45
CA ILE A 128 9.34 19.83 12.85
C ILE A 128 9.27 20.11 11.36
N SER A 129 8.35 19.46 10.66
CA SER A 129 8.20 19.56 9.20
C SER A 129 6.73 19.36 8.83
N SER A 130 6.10 20.35 8.22
CA SER A 130 4.72 20.27 7.73
C SER A 130 4.54 20.78 6.31
N LEU A 131 3.61 20.17 5.56
CA LEU A 131 3.14 20.64 4.24
C LEU A 131 2.02 21.67 4.43
N GLN A 132 2.32 22.78 5.12
CA GLN A 132 1.28 23.68 5.64
C GLN A 132 1.14 24.99 4.87
N LEU A 133 1.90 25.16 3.79
CA LEU A 133 1.85 26.36 2.97
C LEU A 133 1.01 26.11 1.73
N ASP A 134 -0.17 26.74 1.68
CA ASP A 134 -0.87 26.98 0.43
C ASP A 134 0.06 27.80 -0.49
N PRO A 135 0.43 27.30 -1.68
CA PRO A 135 1.24 28.07 -2.62
C PRO A 135 0.62 29.43 -2.97
N ALA A 136 -0.69 29.59 -2.86
CA ALA A 136 -1.39 30.87 -3.05
C ALA A 136 -1.15 31.87 -1.89
N GLN A 137 -0.76 31.37 -0.71
CA GLN A 137 -0.35 32.17 0.45
C GLN A 137 1.17 32.18 0.63
N ALA A 138 1.92 31.63 -0.33
CA ALA A 138 3.36 31.63 -0.28
C ALA A 138 3.91 33.07 -0.27
N PRO A 139 4.89 33.37 0.59
CA PRO A 139 5.46 34.71 0.69
C PRO A 139 6.18 35.18 -0.58
N MET A 140 6.54 34.26 -1.49
CA MET A 140 7.18 34.56 -2.76
C MET A 140 6.50 33.84 -3.93
N ILE A 141 6.41 34.52 -5.08
CA ILE A 141 5.82 33.97 -6.29
C ILE A 141 6.75 32.89 -6.89
N PRO A 142 6.25 31.70 -7.28
CA PRO A 142 7.07 30.59 -7.75
C PRO A 142 8.12 30.93 -8.83
N HIS A 143 7.80 31.81 -9.78
CA HIS A 143 8.73 32.18 -10.86
C HIS A 143 9.98 32.88 -10.34
N VAL A 144 9.88 33.70 -9.28
CA VAL A 144 11.03 34.39 -8.68
C VAL A 144 11.95 33.39 -7.98
N LEU A 145 11.39 32.38 -7.33
CA LEU A 145 12.15 31.31 -6.69
C LEU A 145 12.92 30.47 -7.72
N LEU A 146 12.28 30.16 -8.85
CA LEU A 146 12.95 29.45 -9.95
C LEU A 146 14.08 30.27 -10.57
N GLU A 147 13.87 31.57 -10.81
CA GLU A 147 14.93 32.46 -11.30
C GLU A 147 16.09 32.63 -10.31
N SER A 148 15.77 32.74 -9.01
CA SER A 148 16.76 32.79 -7.92
C SER A 148 17.60 31.52 -7.90
N ALA A 149 16.94 30.35 -7.93
CA ALA A 149 17.61 29.06 -7.95
C ALA A 149 18.50 28.90 -9.18
N HIS A 150 18.05 29.35 -10.35
CA HIS A 150 18.85 29.33 -11.57
C HIS A 150 20.08 30.24 -11.46
N ARG A 151 19.91 31.47 -10.95
CA ARG A 151 21.00 32.44 -10.75
C ARG A 151 22.07 31.92 -9.79
N ASP A 152 21.64 31.26 -8.73
CA ASP A 152 22.53 30.71 -7.69
C ASP A 152 23.16 29.36 -8.10
N GLY A 153 22.95 28.92 -9.35
CA GLY A 153 23.60 27.73 -9.92
C GLY A 153 23.01 26.41 -9.44
N LEU A 154 21.77 26.39 -8.95
CA LEU A 154 21.08 25.19 -8.43
C LEU A 154 20.53 24.27 -9.53
N GLY A 155 20.81 24.55 -10.81
CA GLY A 155 20.54 23.65 -11.93
C GLY A 155 19.08 23.63 -12.44
N ASP A 156 18.68 22.48 -13.01
CA ASP A 156 17.36 22.20 -13.61
C ASP A 156 16.32 21.85 -12.52
N VAL A 157 15.85 22.87 -11.80
CA VAL A 157 14.74 22.74 -10.83
C VAL A 157 13.44 22.47 -11.59
N ARG A 158 12.78 21.36 -11.27
CA ARG A 158 11.53 20.90 -11.92
C ARG A 158 10.32 21.02 -11.02
N GLU A 159 10.53 21.00 -9.72
CA GLU A 159 9.45 21.03 -8.73
C GLU A 159 9.86 21.89 -7.54
N LEU A 160 8.90 22.67 -7.03
CA LEU A 160 9.02 23.42 -5.79
C LEU A 160 7.99 22.87 -4.80
N GLN A 161 8.45 22.47 -3.62
CA GLN A 161 7.59 22.02 -2.53
C GLN A 161 7.69 22.99 -1.37
N TRP A 162 6.57 23.65 -1.03
CA TRP A 162 6.50 24.54 0.12
C TRP A 162 6.29 23.73 1.40
N ARG A 163 7.12 23.99 2.41
CA ARG A 163 7.10 23.32 3.71
C ARG A 163 7.39 24.31 4.83
N THR A 164 6.93 24.01 6.02
CA THR A 164 7.41 24.67 7.24
C THR A 164 8.40 23.74 7.91
N ILE A 165 9.66 24.15 8.05
CA ILE A 165 10.71 23.36 8.71
C ILE A 165 11.19 24.12 9.92
N LEU A 166 11.09 23.53 11.12
CA LEU A 166 11.44 24.15 12.40
C LEU A 166 10.77 25.53 12.58
N GLY A 167 9.49 25.63 12.20
CA GLY A 167 8.71 26.87 12.24
C GLY A 167 9.08 27.91 11.18
N LYS A 168 10.03 27.63 10.28
CA LYS A 168 10.46 28.55 9.21
C LYS A 168 9.83 28.17 7.87
N PRO A 169 9.21 29.11 7.14
CA PRO A 169 8.69 28.84 5.81
C PRO A 169 9.85 28.58 4.85
N THR A 170 9.85 27.41 4.24
CA THR A 170 10.96 26.84 3.47
C THR A 170 10.42 26.31 2.14
N VAL A 171 11.20 26.41 1.07
CA VAL A 171 10.90 25.81 -0.22
C VAL A 171 11.98 24.78 -0.53
N LEU A 172 11.57 23.54 -0.74
CA LEU A 172 12.44 22.53 -1.32
C LEU A 172 12.38 22.69 -2.84
N ALA A 173 13.53 22.92 -3.47
CA ALA A 173 13.69 22.95 -4.91
C ALA A 173 14.26 21.61 -5.38
N LEU A 174 13.44 20.83 -6.07
CA LEU A 174 13.76 19.48 -6.53
C LEU A 174 14.14 19.54 -8.02
N GLY A 175 15.30 18.98 -8.35
CA GLY A 175 15.69 18.72 -9.75
C GLY A 175 15.21 17.35 -10.23
N ALA A 176 15.58 16.97 -11.46
CA ALA A 176 15.26 15.65 -12.00
C ALA A 176 15.84 14.48 -11.18
N THR A 177 17.01 14.72 -10.57
CA THR A 177 17.75 13.76 -9.75
C THR A 177 18.57 14.52 -8.70
N GLY A 178 18.82 13.89 -7.55
CA GLY A 178 19.72 14.42 -6.52
C GLY A 178 18.98 14.90 -5.27
N THR A 179 19.77 15.42 -4.32
CA THR A 179 19.23 15.96 -3.06
C THR A 179 18.54 17.30 -3.33
N PRO A 180 17.33 17.53 -2.80
CA PRO A 180 16.65 18.82 -2.93
C PRO A 180 17.49 19.97 -2.35
N HIS A 181 17.43 21.12 -3.01
CA HIS A 181 17.99 22.35 -2.46
C HIS A 181 16.99 22.99 -1.49
N VAL A 182 17.47 23.44 -0.34
CA VAL A 182 16.63 24.10 0.67
C VAL A 182 16.73 25.59 0.47
N LEU A 183 15.61 26.25 0.21
CA LEU A 183 15.51 27.69 0.03
C LEU A 183 14.67 28.30 1.15
N ASP A 184 15.07 29.46 1.64
CA ASP A 184 14.21 30.27 2.51
C ASP A 184 13.05 30.83 1.68
N ALA A 185 11.80 30.56 2.09
CA ALA A 185 10.63 30.90 1.27
C ALA A 185 10.39 32.43 1.17
N ILE A 186 10.96 33.22 2.07
CA ILE A 186 10.77 34.68 2.13
C ILE A 186 11.83 35.39 1.28
N THR A 187 13.07 34.93 1.34
CA THR A 187 14.21 35.57 0.66
C THR A 187 14.58 34.90 -0.66
N GLY A 188 14.15 33.66 -0.88
CA GLY A 188 14.49 32.84 -2.04
C GLY A 188 15.96 32.39 -2.11
N LYS A 189 16.72 32.61 -1.03
CA LYS A 189 18.13 32.27 -0.95
C LYS A 189 18.33 30.84 -0.44
N PRO A 190 19.41 30.15 -0.89
CA PRO A 190 19.82 28.89 -0.32
C PRO A 190 20.03 29.00 1.18
N THR A 191 19.49 28.03 1.92
CA THR A 191 19.65 27.90 3.36
C THR A 191 20.02 26.46 3.70
N ARG A 192 20.44 26.24 4.95
CA ARG A 192 20.78 24.91 5.45
C ARG A 192 20.03 24.66 6.74
N VAL A 193 19.52 23.45 6.89
CA VAL A 193 19.00 22.96 8.15
C VAL A 193 20.15 22.42 8.98
N GLU A 194 20.39 23.04 10.13
CA GLU A 194 21.46 22.63 11.04
C GLU A 194 21.04 21.41 11.85
N ALA A 195 21.89 20.39 11.88
CA ALA A 195 21.65 19.15 12.61
C ALA A 195 21.34 19.40 14.10
N ARG A 196 22.00 20.38 14.72
CA ARG A 196 21.79 20.75 16.12
C ARG A 196 20.36 21.26 16.38
N ASP A 197 19.78 22.00 15.43
CA ASP A 197 18.45 22.61 15.57
C ASP A 197 17.39 21.51 15.41
N LEU A 198 17.61 20.56 14.50
CA LEU A 198 16.79 19.35 14.36
C LEU A 198 16.83 18.49 15.62
N THR A 199 18.04 18.21 16.16
CA THR A 199 18.19 17.42 17.39
C THR A 199 17.48 18.11 18.56
N ALA A 200 17.61 19.42 18.70
CA ALA A 200 16.92 20.18 19.74
C ALA A 200 15.39 20.07 19.60
N ALA A 201 14.85 20.20 18.39
CA ALA A 201 13.42 20.06 18.13
C ALA A 201 12.91 18.64 18.40
N LEU A 202 13.66 17.61 18.01
CA LEU A 202 13.31 16.21 18.29
C LEU A 202 13.32 15.92 19.80
N ASN A 203 14.31 16.42 20.55
CA ASN A 203 14.35 16.28 22.00
C ASN A 203 13.18 17.02 22.68
N ALA A 204 12.72 18.13 22.12
CA ALA A 204 11.59 18.90 22.66
C ALA A 204 10.24 18.17 22.52
N LEU A 205 10.12 17.20 21.60
CA LEU A 205 8.89 16.39 21.47
C LEU A 205 8.66 15.46 22.67
N THR A 206 9.73 15.02 23.34
CA THR A 206 9.68 14.19 24.55
C THR A 206 10.71 14.68 25.58
N PRO A 207 10.45 15.83 26.26
CA PRO A 207 11.43 16.49 27.11
C PRO A 207 12.02 15.60 28.22
N ASP A 208 11.21 14.70 28.77
CA ASP A 208 11.61 13.81 29.87
C ASP A 208 12.43 12.59 29.40
N HIS A 209 12.31 12.22 28.13
CA HIS A 209 12.88 10.99 27.56
C HIS A 209 13.45 11.30 26.16
N PRO A 210 14.72 11.74 26.05
CA PRO A 210 15.30 12.12 24.77
C PRO A 210 15.36 10.89 23.84
N PRO A 211 14.98 11.05 22.55
CA PRO A 211 14.94 9.93 21.62
C PRO A 211 16.35 9.46 21.21
N ARG A 212 16.46 8.19 20.81
CA ARG A 212 17.66 7.66 20.17
C ARG A 212 17.69 8.05 18.69
N ILE A 213 18.67 8.87 18.30
CA ILE A 213 18.89 9.28 16.91
C ILE A 213 20.01 8.44 16.30
N GLU A 214 19.74 7.80 15.16
CA GLU A 214 20.70 7.01 14.41
C GLU A 214 20.70 7.44 12.95
N GLN A 215 21.88 7.70 12.38
CA GLN A 215 22.02 7.99 10.96
C GLN A 215 22.30 6.70 10.19
N LEU A 216 21.37 6.34 9.30
CA LEU A 216 21.50 5.18 8.42
C LEU A 216 21.90 5.61 7.01
N LYS A 217 22.87 4.90 6.44
CA LYS A 217 23.41 5.16 5.09
C LYS A 217 22.90 4.16 4.05
N GLU A 218 22.12 3.17 4.46
CA GLU A 218 21.62 2.10 3.62
C GLU A 218 20.12 1.91 3.89
N TYR A 219 19.42 1.42 2.87
CA TYR A 219 18.04 0.99 3.01
C TYR A 219 17.94 -0.21 3.93
N ASP A 220 16.82 -0.31 4.62
CA ASP A 220 16.53 -1.45 5.47
C ASP A 220 15.08 -1.88 5.35
N PHE A 221 14.68 -2.79 6.23
CA PHE A 221 13.34 -3.34 6.20
C PHE A 221 12.27 -2.24 6.26
N TYR A 222 12.42 -1.17 7.05
CA TYR A 222 11.39 -0.14 7.25
C TYR A 222 11.60 1.14 6.42
N TYR A 223 12.68 1.23 5.65
CA TYR A 223 12.99 2.36 4.78
C TYR A 223 13.68 1.85 3.51
N TYR A 224 12.94 1.79 2.40
CA TYR A 224 13.40 1.27 1.11
C TYR A 224 12.57 1.81 -0.06
N THR A 225 13.18 1.92 -1.24
CA THR A 225 12.53 2.39 -2.47
C THR A 225 11.75 1.28 -3.19
N ARG A 226 10.73 1.68 -3.95
CA ARG A 226 9.92 0.79 -4.80
C ARG A 226 9.82 1.34 -6.22
N ALA A 227 9.74 0.44 -7.19
CA ALA A 227 9.54 0.82 -8.59
C ALA A 227 8.19 1.52 -8.80
N ASP A 228 8.17 2.50 -9.70
CA ASP A 228 7.07 3.45 -9.88
C ASP A 228 5.70 2.82 -10.10
N HIS A 229 5.64 1.72 -10.86
CA HIS A 229 4.39 1.01 -11.17
C HIS A 229 3.84 0.18 -9.99
N THR A 230 4.51 0.13 -8.85
CA THR A 230 4.04 -0.63 -7.68
C THR A 230 3.21 0.25 -6.75
N MET A 231 2.28 -0.34 -5.99
CA MET A 231 1.35 0.38 -5.10
C MET A 231 2.01 1.35 -4.10
N MET A 232 3.26 1.10 -3.70
CA MET A 232 4.04 1.94 -2.79
C MET A 232 5.23 2.61 -3.48
N GLY A 233 5.25 2.62 -4.83
CA GLY A 233 6.28 3.27 -5.64
C GLY A 233 5.80 4.60 -6.24
N GLY A 234 6.72 5.32 -6.88
CA GLY A 234 6.40 6.57 -7.59
C GLY A 234 6.11 7.76 -6.68
N GLY A 235 6.38 7.66 -5.37
CA GLY A 235 6.31 8.76 -4.42
C GLY A 235 7.63 9.51 -4.29
N ASP A 236 7.70 10.43 -3.31
CA ASP A 236 8.91 11.20 -3.00
C ASP A 236 10.15 10.29 -2.88
N PRO A 237 11.32 10.75 -3.36
CA PRO A 237 12.57 10.02 -3.19
C PRO A 237 12.80 9.65 -1.72
N GLN A 238 13.38 8.48 -1.48
CA GLN A 238 13.85 8.09 -0.14
C GLN A 238 15.35 8.37 -0.02
N PRO A 239 15.74 9.60 0.39
CA PRO A 239 17.15 10.00 0.44
C PRO A 239 17.96 9.18 1.43
N LEU A 240 19.23 8.97 1.08
CA LEU A 240 20.25 8.46 1.98
C LEU A 240 21.36 9.52 2.11
N PRO A 241 21.95 9.71 3.31
CA PRO A 241 21.56 9.08 4.57
C PRO A 241 20.28 9.68 5.14
N PHE A 242 19.55 8.90 5.94
CA PHE A 242 18.41 9.39 6.73
C PHE A 242 18.65 9.19 8.22
N TRP A 243 17.92 9.92 9.04
CA TRP A 243 17.88 9.72 10.49
C TRP A 243 16.69 8.86 10.86
N ARG A 244 16.94 7.81 11.65
CA ARG A 244 15.92 7.10 12.42
C ARG A 244 15.96 7.62 13.84
N VAL A 245 14.87 8.26 14.24
CA VAL A 245 14.66 8.79 15.58
C VAL A 245 13.67 7.89 16.30
N GLN A 246 14.10 7.26 17.38
CA GLN A 246 13.29 6.30 18.14
C GLN A 246 12.91 6.95 19.47
N PHE A 247 11.63 7.23 19.63
CA PHE A 247 11.05 7.81 20.83
C PHE A 247 10.70 6.71 21.83
N ASP A 248 10.84 7.03 23.11
CA ASP A 248 10.40 6.18 24.21
C ASP A 248 9.01 6.59 24.72
N ASP A 249 8.09 6.85 23.78
CA ASP A 249 6.69 7.06 24.06
C ASP A 249 5.95 5.70 24.19
N PRO A 250 4.72 5.65 24.74
CA PRO A 250 3.97 4.41 24.89
C PRO A 250 3.77 3.63 23.59
N ASP A 251 3.80 4.32 22.45
CA ASP A 251 3.63 3.77 21.11
C ASP A 251 4.96 3.39 20.42
N GLN A 252 6.09 3.64 21.10
CA GLN A 252 7.46 3.38 20.64
C GLN A 252 7.69 3.93 19.23
N THR A 253 7.36 5.20 19.05
CA THR A 253 7.27 5.88 17.75
C THR A 253 8.64 6.04 17.12
N TRP A 254 8.75 5.70 15.83
CA TRP A 254 9.92 5.96 15.00
C TRP A 254 9.60 7.08 14.02
N VAL A 255 10.46 8.09 13.96
CA VAL A 255 10.43 9.14 12.94
C VAL A 255 11.62 8.93 12.01
N GLN A 256 11.33 8.91 10.71
CA GLN A 256 12.34 8.90 9.65
C GLN A 256 12.43 10.31 9.11
N LEU A 257 13.62 10.90 9.18
CA LEU A 257 13.85 12.31 8.84
C LEU A 257 15.03 12.43 7.90
N ASP A 258 14.93 13.30 6.91
CA ASP A 258 16.06 13.67 6.05
C ASP A 258 16.86 14.79 6.74
N PRO A 259 18.10 14.55 7.19
CA PRO A 259 18.89 15.57 7.87
C PRO A 259 19.35 16.70 6.94
N ALA A 260 19.37 16.49 5.62
CA ALA A 260 19.77 17.52 4.67
C ALA A 260 18.68 18.58 4.48
N THR A 261 17.42 18.14 4.45
CA THR A 261 16.27 19.02 4.22
C THR A 261 15.47 19.34 5.48
N GLY A 262 15.63 18.58 6.57
CA GLY A 262 14.80 18.67 7.77
C GLY A 262 13.41 18.04 7.59
N THR A 263 13.16 17.38 6.46
CA THR A 263 11.86 16.81 6.13
C THR A 263 11.56 15.56 6.96
N VAL A 264 10.39 15.53 7.60
CA VAL A 264 9.85 14.28 8.17
C VAL A 264 9.35 13.41 7.01
N LEU A 265 10.05 12.31 6.76
CA LEU A 265 9.78 11.38 5.65
C LEU A 265 8.69 10.38 6.02
N ASN A 266 8.67 9.92 7.27
CA ASN A 266 7.69 8.96 7.76
C ASN A 266 7.61 8.95 9.29
N THR A 267 6.44 8.60 9.83
CA THR A 267 6.20 8.41 11.27
C THR A 267 5.51 7.07 11.51
N LEU A 268 6.21 6.16 12.17
CA LEU A 268 5.85 4.76 12.39
C LEU A 268 5.77 4.43 13.88
N ASN A 269 4.56 4.34 14.43
CA ASN A 269 4.35 3.73 15.75
C ASN A 269 4.35 2.19 15.67
N GLN A 270 4.28 1.52 16.82
CA GLN A 270 4.24 0.05 16.89
C GLN A 270 3.11 -0.56 16.04
N HIS A 271 1.91 0.05 16.04
CA HIS A 271 0.77 -0.42 15.27
C HIS A 271 1.02 -0.36 13.75
N LYS A 272 1.57 0.75 13.25
CA LYS A 272 1.98 0.90 11.84
C LYS A 272 3.12 -0.07 11.48
N ARG A 273 4.04 -0.35 12.41
CA ARG A 273 5.07 -1.38 12.19
C ARG A 273 4.44 -2.76 12.01
N VAL A 274 3.41 -3.12 12.78
CA VAL A 274 2.66 -4.38 12.59
C VAL A 274 1.90 -4.37 11.25
N GLU A 275 1.23 -3.28 10.91
CA GLU A 275 0.52 -3.12 9.64
C GLU A 275 1.45 -3.35 8.44
N ARG A 276 2.69 -2.84 8.49
CA ARG A 276 3.70 -3.15 7.49
C ARG A 276 3.87 -4.65 7.29
N TRP A 277 3.98 -5.43 8.37
CA TRP A 277 4.23 -6.86 8.28
C TRP A 277 3.02 -7.55 7.67
N LEU A 278 1.84 -7.21 8.18
CA LEU A 278 0.60 -7.84 7.79
C LEU A 278 0.18 -7.48 6.37
N PHE A 279 0.54 -6.30 5.87
CA PHE A 279 0.17 -5.84 4.53
C PHE A 279 1.37 -5.75 3.59
N PHE A 280 2.30 -4.82 3.80
CA PHE A 280 3.39 -4.59 2.82
C PHE A 280 4.22 -5.86 2.56
N LEU A 281 4.54 -6.62 3.61
CA LEU A 281 5.24 -7.90 3.42
C LEU A 281 4.35 -8.99 2.83
N MET A 282 3.22 -9.31 3.46
CA MET A 282 2.40 -10.47 3.07
C MET A 282 1.64 -10.26 1.74
N HIS A 283 1.31 -9.01 1.39
CA HIS A 283 0.54 -8.66 0.20
C HIS A 283 1.45 -8.27 -0.98
N SER A 284 2.55 -7.58 -0.71
CA SER A 284 3.47 -7.07 -1.76
C SER A 284 4.79 -7.82 -1.85
N TRP A 285 5.02 -8.83 -1.00
CA TRP A 285 6.23 -9.66 -0.96
C TRP A 285 7.50 -8.79 -0.98
N ASP A 286 7.50 -7.74 -0.16
CA ASP A 286 8.44 -6.62 -0.20
C ASP A 286 9.78 -6.88 0.51
N LEU A 287 10.22 -8.13 0.61
CA LEU A 287 11.50 -8.47 1.23
C LEU A 287 12.64 -7.76 0.49
N VAL A 288 13.36 -6.87 1.18
CA VAL A 288 14.40 -6.02 0.59
C VAL A 288 15.41 -6.82 -0.25
N PRO A 289 15.97 -7.96 0.20
CA PRO A 289 16.87 -8.75 -0.64
C PRO A 289 16.22 -9.31 -1.91
N LEU A 290 14.92 -9.59 -1.89
CA LEU A 290 14.18 -10.07 -3.05
C LEU A 290 13.87 -8.92 -4.02
N LEU A 291 13.57 -7.72 -3.51
CA LEU A 291 13.33 -6.53 -4.32
C LEU A 291 14.54 -6.12 -5.15
N HIS A 292 15.76 -6.32 -4.63
CA HIS A 292 17.01 -6.08 -5.35
C HIS A 292 17.30 -7.14 -6.43
N ARG A 293 16.60 -8.27 -6.45
CA ARG A 293 16.81 -9.37 -7.40
C ARG A 293 15.76 -9.33 -8.50
N ARG A 294 15.76 -8.30 -9.32
CA ARG A 294 14.91 -8.25 -10.53
C ARG A 294 15.57 -9.07 -11.65
N PRO A 295 14.81 -9.92 -12.40
CA PRO A 295 13.35 -10.05 -12.44
C PRO A 295 12.78 -11.18 -11.55
N LEU A 296 13.54 -11.75 -10.60
CA LEU A 296 13.07 -12.88 -9.79
C LEU A 296 11.79 -12.54 -9.00
N TRP A 297 11.73 -11.35 -8.40
CA TRP A 297 10.50 -10.88 -7.74
C TRP A 297 9.31 -10.85 -8.70
N ASP A 298 9.50 -10.35 -9.94
CA ASP A 298 8.45 -10.27 -10.95
C ASP A 298 7.92 -11.65 -11.32
N ILE A 299 8.82 -12.60 -11.53
CA ILE A 299 8.47 -13.99 -11.85
C ILE A 299 7.65 -14.60 -10.70
N ILE A 300 8.07 -14.41 -9.45
CA ILE A 300 7.33 -14.90 -8.28
C ILE A 300 5.93 -14.30 -8.27
N MET A 301 5.81 -12.98 -8.37
CA MET A 301 4.51 -12.29 -8.34
C MET A 301 3.59 -12.74 -9.49
N LEU A 302 4.13 -12.92 -10.70
CA LEU A 302 3.39 -13.43 -11.85
C LEU A 302 2.90 -14.86 -11.62
N VAL A 303 3.73 -15.75 -11.08
CA VAL A 303 3.33 -17.13 -10.76
C VAL A 303 2.22 -17.15 -9.71
N LEU A 304 2.33 -16.34 -8.65
CA LEU A 304 1.29 -16.23 -7.62
C LEU A 304 -0.01 -15.66 -8.20
N ALA A 305 0.07 -14.62 -9.04
CA ALA A 305 -1.08 -14.00 -9.70
C ALA A 305 -1.79 -14.97 -10.66
N VAL A 306 -1.03 -15.72 -11.49
CA VAL A 306 -1.57 -16.77 -12.37
C VAL A 306 -2.23 -17.88 -11.55
N GLY A 307 -1.65 -18.26 -10.40
CA GLY A 307 -2.25 -19.20 -9.47
C GLY A 307 -3.60 -18.72 -8.94
N GLY A 308 -3.66 -17.46 -8.48
CA GLY A 308 -4.90 -16.82 -8.02
C GLY A 308 -5.95 -16.70 -9.13
N LEU A 309 -5.54 -16.35 -10.35
CA LEU A 309 -6.41 -16.30 -11.53
C LEU A 309 -6.98 -17.68 -11.86
N ALA A 310 -6.14 -18.72 -11.88
CA ALA A 310 -6.57 -20.09 -12.15
C ALA A 310 -7.55 -20.59 -11.08
N LEU A 311 -7.28 -20.31 -9.80
CA LEU A 311 -8.18 -20.65 -8.70
C LEU A 311 -9.55 -19.95 -8.85
N SER A 312 -9.53 -18.65 -9.16
CA SER A 312 -10.74 -17.83 -9.34
C SER A 312 -11.55 -18.29 -10.55
N ALA A 313 -10.90 -18.47 -11.70
CA ALA A 313 -11.55 -18.92 -12.94
C ALA A 313 -12.20 -20.30 -12.79
N THR A 314 -11.49 -21.24 -12.16
CA THR A 314 -12.04 -22.58 -11.88
C THR A 314 -13.21 -22.49 -10.90
N GLY A 315 -13.12 -21.65 -9.85
CA GLY A 315 -14.20 -21.42 -8.89
C GLY A 315 -15.47 -20.83 -9.52
N ILE A 316 -15.33 -19.80 -10.36
CA ILE A 316 -16.44 -19.18 -11.11
C ILE A 316 -17.10 -20.21 -12.04
N TRP A 317 -16.30 -21.00 -12.76
CA TRP A 317 -16.82 -22.04 -13.65
C TRP A 317 -17.64 -23.08 -12.88
N ILE A 318 -17.14 -23.54 -11.73
CA ILE A 318 -17.84 -24.51 -10.87
C ILE A 318 -19.15 -23.90 -10.35
N GLY A 319 -19.10 -22.66 -9.86
CA GLY A 319 -20.24 -21.94 -9.31
C GLY A 319 -21.36 -21.75 -10.33
N THR A 320 -21.02 -21.26 -11.53
CA THR A 320 -21.97 -21.03 -12.63
C THR A 320 -22.64 -22.32 -13.10
N LYS A 321 -21.88 -23.42 -13.27
CA LYS A 321 -22.45 -24.73 -13.61
C LYS A 321 -23.42 -25.23 -12.54
N ARG A 322 -23.07 -25.07 -11.26
CA ARG A 322 -23.93 -25.52 -10.13
C ARG A 322 -25.21 -24.70 -10.02
N LEU A 323 -25.15 -23.40 -10.26
CA LEU A 323 -26.34 -22.53 -10.34
C LEU A 323 -27.24 -22.89 -11.52
N GLY A 324 -26.66 -23.20 -12.69
CA GLY A 324 -27.40 -23.68 -13.87
C GLY A 324 -28.15 -24.99 -13.62
N ILE A 325 -27.56 -25.93 -12.89
CA ILE A 325 -28.22 -27.19 -12.50
C ILE A 325 -29.40 -26.91 -11.55
N LYS A 326 -29.20 -26.08 -10.53
CA LYS A 326 -30.26 -25.73 -9.57
C LYS A 326 -31.43 -25.01 -10.22
N THR A 327 -31.17 -24.05 -11.12
CA THR A 327 -32.22 -23.31 -11.83
C THR A 327 -33.01 -24.20 -12.78
N ARG A 328 -32.35 -25.10 -13.53
CA ARG A 328 -33.05 -26.12 -14.35
C ARG A 328 -33.92 -27.04 -13.50
N ARG A 329 -33.41 -27.52 -12.37
CA ARG A 329 -34.17 -28.36 -11.44
C ARG A 329 -35.40 -27.64 -10.89
N ARG A 330 -35.26 -26.38 -10.49
CA ARG A 330 -36.38 -25.55 -10.02
C ARG A 330 -37.44 -25.34 -11.11
N LYS A 331 -37.03 -25.04 -12.35
CA LYS A 331 -37.95 -24.93 -13.49
C LYS A 331 -38.71 -26.23 -13.76
N LEU A 332 -38.03 -27.38 -13.65
CA LEU A 332 -38.67 -28.70 -13.84
C LEU A 332 -39.68 -29.02 -12.73
N LEU A 333 -39.38 -28.66 -11.47
CA LEU A 333 -40.32 -28.83 -10.36
C LEU A 333 -41.55 -27.93 -10.53
N ASN A 334 -41.36 -26.63 -10.80
CA ASN A 334 -42.47 -25.70 -11.03
C ASN A 334 -43.36 -26.13 -12.22
N ARG A 335 -42.78 -26.68 -13.30
CA ARG A 335 -43.56 -27.20 -14.45
C ARG A 335 -44.39 -28.44 -14.09
N LYS A 336 -43.92 -29.28 -13.16
CA LYS A 336 -44.69 -30.44 -12.67
C LYS A 336 -45.84 -29.98 -11.78
N ASP A 337 -45.60 -29.01 -10.90
CA ASP A 337 -46.64 -28.47 -10.02
C ASP A 337 -47.75 -27.76 -10.83
N GLN A 338 -47.38 -27.05 -11.90
CA GLN A 338 -48.34 -26.44 -12.84
C GLN A 338 -49.11 -27.44 -13.71
N ALA A 339 -48.57 -28.63 -13.95
CA ALA A 339 -49.25 -29.69 -14.72
C ALA A 339 -50.12 -30.60 -13.84
N ALA A 340 -50.01 -30.47 -12.52
CA ALA A 340 -50.82 -31.20 -11.54
C ALA A 340 -52.02 -30.40 -11.02
N GLN A 341 -52.09 -29.11 -11.37
CA GLN A 341 -53.27 -28.23 -11.23
C GLN A 341 -54.04 -28.23 -12.54
#